data_AF-A0A2K3K6C5-F1
#
_entry.id   AF-A0A2K3K6C5-F1
#
_cell.length_a   1.000
_cell.length_b   1.000
_cell.length_c   1.000
_cell.angle_alpha   90.00
_cell.angle_beta   90.00
_cell.angle_gamma   90.00
#
_symmetry.space_group_name_H-M   'P 1'
#
loop_
_entity.id
_entity.type
_entity.pdbx_description
1 polymer ?
#
loop_
_entity_poly.entity_id
_entity_poly.type
_entity_poly.pdbx_seq_one_letter_code
_entity_poly.pdbx_strand_id
1 'polypeptide(L)'
;MFHGRMMQHGCQTVLGNAANEREVFLTNECRDLGLQDVKQTNVVSIRKMPWGHQYRKDNIVVDKLDRERADERKKKGLSTEYYCKSLYWPER
;
A
#
# COMPACT_ATOMS: atom_id res chain seq x y z
N MET A 1 -4.52 22.06 11.08
CA MET A 1 -4.95 21.35 9.86
C MET A 1 -3.71 20.89 9.12
N PHE A 2 -3.81 19.81 8.35
CA PHE A 2 -2.74 19.33 7.49
C PHE A 2 -3.30 18.93 6.14
N HIS A 3 -2.47 19.03 5.11
CA HIS A 3 -2.82 18.59 3.77
C HIS A 3 -2.50 17.11 3.62
N GLY A 4 -3.50 16.29 3.29
CA GLY A 4 -3.36 14.86 3.08
C GLY A 4 -3.63 14.46 1.65
N ARG A 5 -2.82 13.54 1.12
CA ARG A 5 -3.14 12.82 -0.12
C ARG A 5 -3.83 11.51 0.23
N MET A 6 -4.97 11.24 -0.39
CA MET A 6 -5.77 10.06 -0.09
C MET A 6 -5.18 8.82 -0.77
N MET A 7 -5.22 7.70 -0.05
CA MET A 7 -4.86 6.38 -0.58
C MET A 7 -6.09 5.46 -0.52
N GLN A 8 -6.22 4.58 -1.50
CA GLN A 8 -7.34 3.64 -1.61
C GLN A 8 -6.87 2.22 -1.27
N HIS A 9 -7.61 1.49 -0.44
CA HIS A 9 -7.36 0.06 -0.30
C HIS A 9 -7.65 -0.67 -1.60
N GLY A 10 -6.83 -1.68 -1.93
CA GLY A 10 -7.03 -2.46 -3.15
C GLY A 10 -8.42 -3.10 -3.27
N CYS A 11 -9.04 -3.50 -2.15
CA CYS A 11 -10.39 -4.06 -2.15
C CYS A 11 -11.50 -3.08 -2.55
N GLN A 12 -11.20 -1.77 -2.54
CA GLN A 12 -12.09 -0.71 -2.97
C GLN A 12 -11.77 -0.24 -4.40
N THR A 13 -10.83 -0.90 -5.07
CA THR A 13 -10.55 -0.71 -6.51
C THR A 13 -11.25 -1.80 -7.32
N VAL A 14 -11.10 -1.76 -8.65
CA VAL A 14 -11.57 -2.83 -9.55
C VAL A 14 -11.02 -4.23 -9.19
N LEU A 15 -9.93 -4.32 -8.44
CA LEU A 15 -9.37 -5.60 -7.99
C LEU A 15 -10.29 -6.33 -7.00
N GLY A 16 -11.09 -5.60 -6.22
CA GLY A 16 -11.99 -6.19 -5.22
C GLY A 16 -11.27 -7.18 -4.30
N ASN A 17 -11.88 -8.34 -4.09
CA ASN A 17 -11.34 -9.39 -3.20
C ASN A 17 -10.04 -10.04 -3.68
N ALA A 18 -9.62 -9.80 -4.93
CA ALA A 18 -8.32 -10.26 -5.42
C ALA A 18 -7.16 -9.37 -4.94
N ALA A 19 -7.45 -8.19 -4.40
CA ALA A 19 -6.44 -7.30 -3.88
C ALA A 19 -5.74 -7.86 -2.64
N ASN A 20 -4.45 -7.52 -2.50
CA ASN A 20 -3.73 -7.80 -1.27
C ASN A 20 -4.25 -6.92 -0.12
N GLU A 21 -4.49 -7.51 1.05
CA GLU A 21 -5.02 -6.81 2.23
C GLU A 21 -4.17 -5.60 2.68
N ARG A 22 -2.86 -5.63 2.39
CA ARG A 22 -1.89 -4.60 2.78
C ARG A 22 -1.57 -3.61 1.67
N GLU A 23 -2.09 -3.82 0.46
CA GLU A 23 -1.83 -2.91 -0.65
C GLU A 23 -2.80 -1.74 -0.64
N VAL A 24 -2.21 -0.56 -0.66
CA VAL A 24 -2.91 0.71 -0.85
C VAL A 24 -2.38 1.38 -2.11
N PHE A 25 -3.25 2.12 -2.77
CA PHE A 25 -2.97 2.79 -4.03
C PHE A 25 -3.00 4.29 -3.81
N LEU A 26 -2.05 5.01 -4.40
CA LEU A 26 -2.17 6.46 -4.47
C LEU A 26 -3.41 6.82 -5.29
N THR A 27 -4.05 7.93 -4.95
CA THR A 27 -5.10 8.54 -5.76
C THR A 27 -4.71 9.96 -6.13
N ASN A 28 -5.46 10.59 -7.02
CA ASN A 28 -5.29 12.03 -7.31
C ASN A 28 -6.05 12.92 -6.32
N GLU A 29 -6.76 12.33 -5.36
CA GLU A 29 -7.51 13.08 -4.36
C GLU A 29 -6.59 13.56 -3.24
N CYS A 30 -6.66 14.86 -2.97
CA CYS A 30 -6.08 15.47 -1.78
C CYS A 30 -7.15 16.21 -0.99
N ARG A 31 -7.02 16.25 0.33
CA ARG A 31 -7.97 16.90 1.24
C ARG A 31 -7.23 17.48 2.43
N ASP A 32 -7.70 18.63 2.91
CA ASP A 32 -7.23 19.18 4.17
C ASP A 32 -8.00 18.53 5.33
N LEU A 33 -7.29 18.15 6.37
CA LEU A 33 -7.82 17.40 7.50
C LEU A 33 -7.45 18.07 8.83
N GLY A 34 -8.33 17.94 9.83
CA GLY A 34 -8.06 18.34 11.20
C GLY A 34 -7.08 17.37 11.86
N LEU A 35 -6.19 17.87 12.71
CA LEU A 35 -5.30 16.98 13.48
C LEU A 35 -6.12 16.12 14.47
N GLN A 36 -7.26 16.64 14.92
CA GLN A 36 -8.22 15.92 15.76
C GLN A 36 -8.88 14.71 15.07
N ASP A 37 -8.86 14.65 13.73
CA ASP A 37 -9.45 13.56 12.95
C ASP A 37 -8.48 12.37 12.78
N VAL A 38 -7.22 12.51 13.22
CA VAL A 38 -6.19 11.47 13.12
C VAL A 38 -6.46 10.38 14.15
N LYS A 39 -6.85 9.20 13.67
CA LYS A 39 -7.12 8.03 14.53
C LYS A 39 -5.84 7.32 14.97
N GLN A 40 -4.92 7.11 14.04
CA GLN A 40 -3.71 6.33 14.26
C GLN A 40 -2.67 6.60 13.17
N THR A 41 -1.40 6.57 13.55
CA THR A 41 -0.26 6.56 12.62
C THR A 41 0.00 5.16 12.12
N ASN A 42 0.03 4.98 10.80
CA ASN A 42 0.37 3.71 10.14
C ASN A 42 1.62 3.87 9.27
N VAL A 43 2.34 2.77 9.06
CA VAL A 43 3.52 2.75 8.20
C VAL A 43 3.10 2.34 6.80
N VAL A 44 3.42 3.18 5.82
CA VAL A 44 3.21 2.91 4.39
C VAL A 44 4.55 3.02 3.67
N SER A 45 4.99 1.93 3.01
CA SER A 45 6.19 1.93 2.19
C SER A 45 5.86 2.20 0.72
N ILE A 46 6.38 3.29 0.14
CA ILE A 46 6.32 3.51 -1.30
C ILE A 46 7.38 2.64 -1.98
N ARG A 47 6.93 1.74 -2.85
CA ARG A 47 7.79 0.76 -3.51
C ARG A 47 7.90 1.07 -5.00
N LYS A 48 9.13 1.26 -5.45
CA LYS A 48 9.44 1.27 -6.88
C LYS A 48 9.62 -0.17 -7.33
N MET A 49 8.83 -0.60 -8.32
CA MET A 49 8.97 -1.91 -8.96
C MET A 49 9.42 -1.68 -10.40
N PRO A 50 10.74 -1.71 -10.67
CA PRO A 50 11.24 -1.56 -12.02
C PRO A 50 10.68 -2.64 -12.92
N TRP A 51 10.22 -2.23 -14.10
CA TRP A 51 9.74 -3.14 -15.13
C TRP A 51 10.87 -3.52 -16.08
N GLY A 52 10.91 -4.79 -16.48
CA GLY A 52 11.92 -5.34 -17.39
C GLY A 52 12.26 -6.78 -17.02
N HIS A 53 12.60 -7.60 -18.02
CA HIS A 53 12.91 -9.02 -17.81
C HIS A 53 14.01 -9.22 -16.74
N GLN A 54 15.03 -8.37 -16.80
CA GLN A 54 16.18 -8.41 -15.92
C GLN A 54 15.78 -8.21 -14.44
N TYR A 55 14.75 -7.40 -14.13
CA TYR A 55 14.33 -7.10 -12.74
C TYR A 55 13.39 -8.18 -12.17
N ARG A 56 12.87 -9.09 -12.99
CA ARG A 56 11.81 -10.03 -12.58
C ARG A 56 12.24 -10.94 -11.44
N LYS A 57 13.46 -11.47 -11.49
CA LYS A 57 13.98 -12.37 -10.45
C LYS A 57 14.08 -11.64 -9.11
N ASP A 58 14.65 -10.45 -9.11
CA ASP A 58 14.83 -9.66 -7.89
C ASP A 58 13.50 -9.20 -7.31
N ASN A 59 12.56 -8.74 -8.16
CA ASN A 59 11.22 -8.36 -7.72
C ASN A 59 10.48 -9.54 -7.05
N ILE A 60 10.60 -10.76 -7.59
CA ILE A 60 10.01 -11.97 -6.97
C ILE A 60 10.62 -12.23 -5.59
N VAL A 61 11.93 -12.11 -5.45
CA VAL A 61 12.61 -12.31 -4.16
C VAL A 61 12.17 -11.26 -3.14
N VAL A 62 12.12 -10.00 -3.54
CA VAL A 62 11.66 -8.89 -2.68
C VAL A 62 10.21 -9.08 -2.23
N ASP A 63 9.32 -9.44 -3.15
CA ASP A 63 7.90 -9.68 -2.82
C ASP A 63 7.73 -10.89 -1.88
N LYS A 64 8.52 -11.95 -2.07
CA LYS A 64 8.51 -13.11 -1.18
C LYS A 64 8.96 -12.73 0.24
N LEU A 65 10.09 -12.04 0.37
CA LEU A 65 10.63 -11.60 1.66
C LEU A 65 9.65 -10.67 2.39
N ASP A 66 8.97 -9.77 1.67
CA ASP A 66 7.97 -8.91 2.28
C ASP A 66 6.76 -9.69 2.79
N ARG A 67 6.29 -10.68 2.02
CA ARG A 67 5.17 -11.53 2.44
C ARG A 67 5.53 -12.32 3.69
N GLU A 68 6.69 -12.97 3.72
CA GLU A 68 7.18 -13.71 4.88
C GLU A 68 7.28 -12.81 6.13
N ARG A 69 7.85 -11.61 5.98
CA ARG A 69 7.92 -10.63 7.06
C ARG A 69 6.54 -10.23 7.58
N ALA A 70 5.59 -9.98 6.68
CA ALA A 70 4.24 -9.60 7.05
C ALA A 70 3.49 -10.71 7.78
N ASP A 71 3.63 -11.95 7.31
CA ASP A 71 3.03 -13.12 7.95
C ASP A 71 3.61 -13.33 9.36
N GLU A 72 4.93 -13.18 9.53
CA GLU A 72 5.58 -13.25 10.85
C GLU A 72 5.13 -12.14 11.80
N ARG A 73 4.95 -10.90 11.30
CA ARG A 73 4.39 -9.80 12.10
C ARG A 73 2.96 -10.09 12.53
N LYS A 74 2.13 -10.61 11.62
CA LYS A 74 0.74 -11.00 11.88
C LYS A 74 0.66 -12.07 12.97
N LYS A 75 1.50 -13.11 12.89
CA LYS A 75 1.61 -14.15 13.93
C LYS A 75 2.01 -13.58 15.29
N LYS A 76 2.86 -12.55 15.31
CA LYS A 76 3.29 -11.85 16.53
C LYS A 76 2.28 -10.83 17.05
N GLY A 77 1.13 -10.65 16.39
CA GLY A 77 0.13 -9.65 16.76
C GLY A 77 0.61 -8.20 16.59
N LEU A 78 1.64 -7.98 15.78
CA LEU A 78 2.15 -6.64 15.50
C LEU A 78 1.24 -5.90 14.51
N SER A 79 1.32 -4.57 14.53
CA SER A 79 0.55 -3.73 13.61
C SER A 79 0.91 -4.02 12.14
N THR A 80 -0.12 -3.95 11.30
CA THR A 80 -0.02 -4.13 9.84
C THR A 80 0.76 -2.99 9.21
N GLU A 81 1.73 -3.35 8.37
CA GLU A 81 2.46 -2.40 7.53
C GLU A 81 1.91 -2.47 6.10
N TYR A 82 1.59 -1.30 5.56
CA TYR A 82 1.05 -1.16 4.21
C TYR A 82 2.15 -0.87 3.21
N TYR A 83 1.85 -1.11 1.93
CA TYR A 83 2.72 -0.71 0.84
C TYR A 83 1.92 -0.14 -0.32
N CYS A 84 2.59 0.69 -1.13
CA CYS A 84 2.04 1.24 -2.36
C CYS A 84 3.03 1.13 -3.49
N LYS A 85 2.59 0.57 -4.61
CA LYS A 85 3.38 0.42 -5.84
C LYS A 85 2.88 1.30 -6.99
N SER A 86 1.61 1.72 -6.93
CA SER A 86 0.90 2.24 -8.10
C SER A 86 -0.08 3.36 -7.75
N LEU A 87 -0.42 4.15 -8.77
CA LEU A 87 -1.55 5.08 -8.78
C LEU A 87 -2.81 4.34 -9.24
N TYR A 88 -3.92 4.51 -8.54
CA TYR A 88 -5.24 4.09 -9.00
C TYR A 88 -5.98 5.30 -9.58
N TRP A 89 -6.42 5.18 -10.83
CA TRP A 89 -7.12 6.23 -11.57
C TRP A 89 -8.16 5.60 -12.52
N PRO A 90 -9.35 5.23 -12.00
CA PRO A 90 -10.32 4.44 -12.76
C PRO A 90 -11.01 5.23 -13.89
N GLU A 91 -11.02 6.56 -13.83
CA GLU A 91 -11.65 7.41 -14.85
C GLU A 91 -10.82 7.56 -16.13
N ARG A 92 -9.60 7.00 -16.18
CA ARG A 92 -8.66 7.18 -17.29
C ARG A 92 -8.23 5.87 -17.93
#